data_AF-A0A0D2KD47-F1
#
_entry.id   AF-A0A0D2KD47-F1
#
_cell.length_a   1.000
_cell.length_b   1.000
_cell.length_c   1.000
_cell.angle_alpha   90.00
_cell.angle_beta   90.00
_cell.angle_gamma   90.00
#
_symmetry.space_group_name_H-M   'P 1'
#
loop_
_entity.id
_entity.type
_entity.pdbx_description
1 polymer ?
#
loop_
_entity_poly.entity_id
_entity_poly.type
_entity_poly.pdbx_seq_one_letter_code
_entity_poly.pdbx_strand_id
1 'polypeptide(L)'
;MDERRVALGLVVALDYSNPWLSPYQEFQRFKAHPFVARTLQGGTCLQYGARSLNEGGFQSIPAAAFPGGALIGCSAGFLNVPKIKGSHTAMKSGMLAAEAAFEELKRSPEGDKARCFC
;
A
#
# COMPACT_ATOMS: atom_id res chain seq x y z
N MET A 1 -5.60 -18.23 -7.45
CA MET A 1 -4.69 -18.78 -6.42
C MET A 1 -4.95 -20.26 -6.43
N ASP A 2 -4.40 -20.91 -7.45
CA ASP A 2 -4.62 -22.31 -7.73
C ASP A 2 -3.40 -23.08 -7.20
N GLU A 3 -3.58 -24.35 -6.80
CA GLU A 3 -2.57 -25.25 -6.21
C GLU A 3 -2.45 -25.32 -4.66
N ARG A 4 -3.57 -25.36 -3.90
CA ARG A 4 -3.54 -25.61 -2.44
C ARG A 4 -2.60 -24.67 -1.64
N ARG A 5 -2.43 -23.44 -2.11
CA ARG A 5 -1.63 -22.41 -1.43
C ARG A 5 -2.54 -21.65 -0.47
N VAL A 6 -1.97 -21.08 0.59
CA VAL A 6 -2.66 -20.17 1.51
C VAL A 6 -1.80 -18.92 1.69
N ALA A 7 -2.39 -17.74 1.53
CA ALA A 7 -1.76 -16.46 1.86
C ALA A 7 -2.31 -16.02 3.22
N LEU A 8 -1.42 -15.83 4.18
CA LEU A 8 -1.74 -15.45 5.55
C LEU A 8 -0.83 -14.31 5.97
N GLY A 9 -1.39 -13.32 6.66
CA GLY A 9 -0.63 -12.22 7.23
C GLY A 9 -1.32 -11.68 8.48
N LEU A 10 -0.56 -10.92 9.26
CA LEU A 10 -1.05 -10.15 10.41
C LEU A 10 -0.63 -8.70 10.21
N VAL A 11 -1.55 -7.79 10.46
CA VAL A 11 -1.28 -6.35 10.47
C VAL A 11 -1.28 -5.89 11.93
N VAL A 12 -0.27 -5.11 12.28
CA VAL A 12 -0.15 -4.43 13.57
C VAL A 12 0.00 -2.94 13.26
N ALA A 13 -0.88 -2.13 13.85
CA ALA A 13 -0.80 -0.68 13.72
C ALA A 13 0.47 -0.16 14.41
N LEU A 14 1.15 0.82 13.82
CA LEU A 14 2.46 1.28 14.30
C LEU A 14 2.36 2.28 15.47
N ASP A 15 1.15 2.54 15.94
CA ASP A 15 0.81 3.34 17.12
C ASP A 15 0.76 2.53 18.42
N TYR A 16 1.32 1.31 18.44
CA TYR A 16 1.40 0.48 19.64
C TYR A 16 2.24 1.14 20.75
N SER A 17 1.79 1.04 22.00
CA SER A 17 2.45 1.66 23.15
C SER A 17 3.58 0.81 23.77
N ASN A 18 3.55 -0.50 23.58
CA ASN A 18 4.52 -1.42 24.19
C ASN A 18 5.80 -1.55 23.32
N PRO A 19 6.97 -1.05 23.77
CA PRO A 19 8.20 -1.11 22.99
C PRO A 19 8.77 -2.52 22.81
N TRP A 20 8.32 -3.49 23.62
CA TRP A 20 8.73 -4.89 23.54
C TRP A 20 7.88 -5.71 22.56
N LEU A 21 6.83 -5.12 22.00
CA LEU A 21 5.96 -5.79 21.05
C LEU A 21 6.74 -6.10 19.77
N SER A 22 6.73 -7.37 19.37
CA SER A 22 7.32 -7.83 18.11
C SER A 22 6.21 -8.29 17.17
N PRO A 23 5.92 -7.55 16.08
CA PRO A 23 4.88 -7.95 15.12
C PRO A 23 5.12 -9.34 14.51
N TYR A 24 6.40 -9.72 14.35
CA TYR A 24 6.77 -11.06 13.91
C TYR A 24 6.36 -12.14 14.90
N GLN A 25 6.65 -11.95 16.20
CA GLN A 25 6.27 -12.93 17.21
C GLN A 25 4.75 -13.05 17.37
N GLU A 26 4.03 -11.92 17.29
CA GLU A 26 2.57 -11.93 17.30
C GLU A 26 2.01 -12.67 16.07
N PHE A 27 2.64 -12.57 14.90
CA PHE A 27 2.25 -13.36 13.73
C PHE A 27 2.50 -14.86 13.93
N GLN A 28 3.63 -15.25 14.55
CA GLN A 28 3.87 -16.66 14.89
C GLN A 28 2.84 -17.18 15.92
N ARG A 29 2.50 -16.37 16.93
CA ARG A 29 1.46 -16.67 17.91
C ARG A 29 0.09 -16.84 17.27
N PHE A 30 -0.26 -15.97 16.33
CA PHE A 30 -1.51 -16.06 15.56
C PHE A 30 -1.60 -17.37 14.76
N LYS A 31 -0.50 -17.80 14.12
CA LYS A 31 -0.45 -19.09 13.42
C LYS A 31 -0.65 -20.29 14.35
N ALA A 32 -0.22 -20.20 15.60
CA ALA A 32 -0.41 -21.24 16.61
C ALA A 32 -1.84 -21.30 17.17
N HIS A 33 -2.68 -20.30 16.89
CA HIS A 33 -4.07 -20.31 17.34
C HIS A 33 -4.82 -21.54 16.78
N PRO A 34 -5.60 -22.31 17.59
CA PRO A 34 -6.20 -23.58 17.15
C PRO A 34 -7.08 -23.49 15.89
N PHE A 35 -7.69 -22.31 15.66
CA PHE A 35 -8.45 -22.06 14.44
C PHE A 35 -7.57 -22.01 13.18
N VAL A 36 -6.39 -21.39 13.27
CA VAL A 36 -5.47 -21.18 12.14
C VAL A 36 -4.55 -22.39 11.96
N ALA A 37 -4.02 -22.93 13.06
CA ALA A 37 -3.08 -24.06 13.05
C ALA A 37 -3.62 -25.29 12.31
N ARG A 38 -4.93 -25.59 12.44
CA ARG A 38 -5.57 -26.70 11.73
C ARG A 38 -5.49 -26.57 10.21
N THR A 39 -5.56 -25.35 9.67
CA THR A 39 -5.44 -25.09 8.23
C THR A 39 -4.00 -25.19 7.74
N LEU A 40 -3.02 -24.93 8.61
CA LEU A 40 -1.59 -24.92 8.26
C LEU A 40 -0.89 -26.27 8.51
N GLN A 41 -1.56 -27.23 9.15
CA GLN A 41 -0.98 -28.52 9.52
C GLN A 41 -0.47 -29.28 8.28
N GLY A 42 0.79 -29.73 8.33
CA GLY A 42 1.46 -30.41 7.22
C GLY A 42 1.82 -29.50 6.04
N GLY A 43 1.58 -28.18 6.14
CA GLY A 43 1.99 -27.20 5.16
C GLY A 43 3.45 -26.75 5.32
N THR A 44 4.04 -26.28 4.23
CA THR A 44 5.39 -25.71 4.20
C THR A 44 5.34 -24.24 3.84
N CYS A 45 6.11 -23.41 4.54
CA CYS A 45 6.25 -21.99 4.20
C CYS A 45 7.07 -21.85 2.91
N LEU A 46 6.44 -21.34 1.83
CA LEU A 46 7.14 -21.11 0.57
C LEU A 46 7.84 -19.76 0.53
N GLN A 47 7.22 -18.73 1.08
CA GLN A 47 7.69 -17.35 1.04
C GLN A 47 7.27 -16.61 2.31
N TYR A 48 8.14 -15.70 2.76
CA TYR A 48 7.89 -14.79 3.87
C TYR A 48 8.30 -13.38 3.46
N GLY A 49 7.50 -12.39 3.85
CA GLY A 49 7.77 -10.99 3.61
C GLY A 49 7.01 -10.11 4.59
N ALA A 50 7.46 -8.87 4.73
CA ALA A 50 6.83 -7.85 5.54
C ALA A 50 6.86 -6.51 4.79
N ARG A 51 5.81 -5.70 4.97
CA ARG A 51 5.70 -4.38 4.37
C ARG A 51 4.85 -3.48 5.26
N SER A 52 5.22 -2.21 5.37
CA SER A 52 4.38 -1.19 5.98
C SER A 52 3.28 -0.75 5.02
N LEU A 53 2.11 -0.44 5.57
CA LEU A 53 0.97 0.12 4.85
C LEU A 53 0.53 1.42 5.50
N ASN A 54 -0.08 2.31 4.72
CA ASN A 54 -0.55 3.59 5.21
C ASN A 54 -1.84 3.40 6.02
N GLU A 55 -1.89 3.94 7.24
CA GLU A 55 -3.10 3.89 8.10
C GLU A 55 -3.66 5.28 8.45
N GLY A 56 -3.05 6.37 7.98
CA GLY A 56 -3.46 7.74 8.30
C GLY A 56 -4.77 8.21 7.62
N GLY A 57 -5.26 7.46 6.63
CA GLY A 57 -6.53 7.76 5.95
C GLY A 57 -6.51 9.07 5.16
N PHE A 58 -7.70 9.66 4.98
CA PHE A 58 -7.89 10.87 4.18
C PHE A 58 -7.16 12.09 4.78
N GLN A 59 -7.05 12.14 6.09
CA GLN A 59 -6.45 13.22 6.87
C GLN A 59 -4.94 13.37 6.64
N SER A 60 -4.30 12.30 6.16
CA SER A 60 -2.86 12.26 5.91
C SER A 60 -2.49 12.38 4.44
N ILE A 61 -3.44 12.73 3.56
CA ILE A 61 -3.17 12.91 2.13
C ILE A 61 -2.50 14.27 1.91
N PRO A 62 -1.25 14.33 1.37
CA PRO A 62 -0.55 15.58 1.11
C PRO A 62 -1.03 16.21 -0.21
N ALA A 63 -0.48 17.39 -0.54
CA ALA A 63 -0.57 17.91 -1.90
C ALA A 63 0.06 16.90 -2.88
N ALA A 64 -0.75 16.38 -3.80
CA ALA A 64 -0.36 15.25 -4.65
C ALA A 64 0.43 15.67 -5.90
N ALA A 65 0.55 16.96 -6.20
CA ALA A 65 1.28 17.46 -7.36
C ALA A 65 2.21 18.60 -6.96
N PHE A 66 3.35 18.69 -7.64
CA PHE A 66 4.37 19.70 -7.42
C PHE A 66 5.07 20.02 -8.76
N PRO A 67 5.83 21.13 -8.86
CA PRO A 67 6.51 21.48 -10.10
C PRO A 67 7.44 20.35 -10.59
N GLY A 68 7.07 19.75 -11.73
CA GLY A 68 7.81 18.66 -12.36
C GLY A 68 7.44 17.25 -11.90
N GLY A 69 6.41 17.07 -11.05
CA GLY A 69 6.03 15.71 -10.62
C GLY A 69 4.73 15.59 -9.82
N ALA A 70 4.37 14.34 -9.51
CA ALA A 70 3.19 14.01 -8.73
C ALA A 70 3.43 12.78 -7.85
N LEU A 71 2.77 12.74 -6.69
CA LEU A 71 2.70 11.59 -5.80
C LEU A 71 1.48 10.74 -6.15
N ILE A 72 1.70 9.45 -6.35
CA ILE A 72 0.64 8.49 -6.70
C ILE A 72 0.62 7.29 -5.76
N GLY A 73 -0.53 6.61 -5.70
CA GLY A 73 -0.75 5.40 -4.93
C GLY A 73 -0.45 5.50 -3.44
N CYS A 74 0.20 4.47 -2.89
CA CYS A 74 0.51 4.42 -1.46
C CYS A 74 1.55 5.48 -1.04
N SER A 75 2.31 6.04 -1.99
CA SER A 75 3.20 7.18 -1.72
C SER A 75 2.39 8.42 -1.31
N ALA A 76 1.26 8.66 -1.97
CA ALA A 76 0.32 9.72 -1.63
C ALA A 76 -0.67 9.34 -0.50
N GLY A 77 -0.66 8.09 -0.04
CA GLY A 77 -1.53 7.62 1.05
C GLY A 77 -2.96 7.25 0.63
N PHE A 78 -3.23 6.94 -0.63
CA PHE A 78 -4.59 6.59 -1.10
C PHE A 78 -5.10 5.20 -0.66
N LEU A 79 -4.62 4.65 0.45
CA LEU A 79 -5.05 3.35 0.96
C LEU A 79 -6.36 3.48 1.74
N ASN A 80 -7.35 2.63 1.42
CA ASN A 80 -8.57 2.51 2.22
C ASN A 80 -8.34 1.52 3.37
N VAL A 81 -8.09 2.07 4.57
CA VAL A 81 -7.72 1.31 5.78
C VAL A 81 -8.82 0.34 6.22
N PRO A 82 -10.09 0.76 6.38
CA PRO A 82 -11.16 -0.14 6.84
C PRO A 82 -11.40 -1.33 5.92
N LYS A 83 -11.16 -1.17 4.62
CA LYS A 83 -11.32 -2.24 3.63
C LYS A 83 -10.03 -3.03 3.38
N ILE A 84 -8.89 -2.57 3.88
CA ILE A 84 -7.54 -3.07 3.56
C ILE A 84 -7.37 -3.17 2.03
N LYS A 85 -7.73 -2.08 1.32
CA LYS A 85 -7.64 -2.02 -0.14
C LYS A 85 -6.92 -0.74 -0.56
N GLY A 86 -5.75 -0.90 -1.17
CA GLY A 86 -4.98 0.20 -1.78
C GLY A 86 -4.71 0.02 -3.26
N SER A 87 -4.81 -1.19 -3.81
CA SER A 87 -4.37 -1.46 -5.20
C SER A 87 -5.22 -0.71 -6.23
N HIS A 88 -6.55 -0.77 -6.10
CA HIS A 88 -7.48 -0.08 -6.99
C HIS A 88 -7.32 1.44 -6.99
N THR A 89 -7.17 2.06 -5.81
CA THR A 89 -6.94 3.51 -5.68
C THR A 89 -5.55 3.90 -6.18
N ALA A 90 -4.54 3.07 -5.94
CA ALA A 90 -3.20 3.27 -6.49
C ALA A 90 -3.18 3.25 -8.02
N MET A 91 -3.81 2.23 -8.64
CA MET A 91 -3.96 2.17 -10.08
C MET A 91 -4.70 3.40 -10.63
N LYS A 92 -5.84 3.77 -10.01
CA LYS A 92 -6.61 4.93 -10.50
C LYS A 92 -5.83 6.24 -10.39
N SER A 93 -5.09 6.46 -9.30
CA SER A 93 -4.24 7.65 -9.17
C SER A 93 -3.14 7.71 -10.23
N GLY A 94 -2.56 6.56 -10.61
CA GLY A 94 -1.57 6.49 -11.69
C GLY A 94 -2.18 6.79 -13.07
N MET A 95 -3.38 6.27 -13.35
CA MET A 95 -4.10 6.58 -14.60
C MET A 95 -4.38 8.08 -14.73
N LEU A 96 -4.91 8.70 -13.68
CA LEU A 96 -5.21 10.14 -13.66
C LEU A 96 -3.94 11.00 -13.81
N ALA A 97 -2.85 10.61 -13.14
CA ALA A 97 -1.57 11.30 -13.27
C ALA A 97 -1.01 11.19 -14.71
N ALA A 98 -1.14 10.02 -15.35
CA ALA A 98 -0.70 9.82 -16.72
C ALA A 98 -1.56 10.62 -17.73
N GLU A 99 -2.88 10.63 -17.56
CA GLU A 99 -3.80 11.44 -18.37
C GLU A 99 -3.44 12.93 -18.27
N ALA A 100 -3.24 13.45 -17.05
CA ALA A 100 -2.88 14.84 -16.82
C ALA A 100 -1.49 15.19 -17.40
N ALA A 101 -0.49 14.33 -17.21
CA ALA A 101 0.85 14.55 -17.74
C ALA A 101 0.86 14.54 -19.28
N PHE A 102 0.11 13.63 -19.90
CA PHE A 102 0.04 13.52 -21.35
C PHE A 102 -0.65 14.72 -22.01
N GLU A 103 -1.73 15.22 -21.41
CA GLU A 103 -2.41 16.43 -21.89
C GLU A 103 -1.51 17.67 -21.81
N GLU A 104 -0.70 17.78 -20.76
CA GLU A 104 0.26 18.89 -20.64
C GLU A 104 1.39 18.79 -21.68
N LEU A 105 1.92 17.59 -21.92
CA LEU A 105 2.94 17.37 -22.95
C LEU A 105 2.45 17.70 -24.37
N LYS A 106 1.18 17.47 -24.68
CA LYS A 106 0.59 17.87 -25.96
C LYS A 106 0.44 19.38 -26.12
N ARG A 107 0.20 20.10 -25.02
CA ARG A 107 -0.02 21.55 -25.05
C ARG A 107 1.27 22.35 -25.20
N SER A 108 2.43 21.77 -24.86
CA SER A 108 3.73 22.45 -24.87
C SER A 108 4.70 21.81 -25.88
N PRO A 109 4.79 22.31 -27.14
CA PRO A 109 5.61 21.70 -28.20
C PRO A 109 7.13 21.93 -28.05
N GLU A 110 7.54 22.93 -27.28
CA GLU A 110 8.94 23.27 -27.01
C GLU A 110 9.09 23.47 -25.51
N GLY A 111 10.24 23.09 -24.94
CA GLY A 111 10.55 23.03 -23.51
C GLY A 111 10.48 24.36 -22.75
N ASP A 112 9.34 25.02 -22.78
CA ASP A 112 8.98 26.07 -21.86
C ASP A 112 8.73 25.40 -20.50
N LYS A 113 9.42 25.91 -19.47
CA LYS A 113 9.49 25.28 -18.15
C LYS A 113 8.07 25.12 -17.64
N ALA A 114 7.65 23.85 -17.64
CA ALA A 114 6.29 23.43 -17.36
C ALA A 114 5.67 24.29 -16.25
N ARG A 115 4.54 24.92 -16.56
CA ARG A 115 3.57 25.44 -15.58
C ARG A 115 2.94 24.23 -14.89
N CYS A 116 3.78 23.44 -14.24
CA CYS A 116 3.43 22.15 -13.66
C CYS A 116 2.80 22.44 -12.30
N PHE A 117 1.47 22.35 -12.26
CA PHE A 117 0.65 22.40 -11.05
C PHE A 117 0.91 23.61 -10.14
N CYS A 118 0.34 24.76 -10.51
CA CYS A 118 -0.11 25.81 -9.58
C CYS A 118 -1.61 26.01 -9.81
#